data_AF-A0A1V0RU67-F1
#
_entry.id   AF-A0A1V0RU67-F1
#
_cell.length_a   1.000
_cell.length_b   1.000
_cell.length_c   1.000
_cell.angle_alpha   90.00
_cell.angle_beta   90.00
_cell.angle_gamma   90.00
#
_symmetry.space_group_name_H-M   'P 1'
#
loop_
_entity.id
_entity.type
_entity.pdbx_description
1 polymer ?
#
loop_
_entity_poly.entity_id
_entity_poly.type
_entity_poly.pdbx_seq_one_letter_code
_entity_poly.pdbx_strand_id
1 'polypeptide(L)'
;MITVPDSQVIAQLTIFFWKRMFSENYEKTLWKQVLKKVFPNKTLDRSDIADHLEVIYEMRNRLAHHEPVYGARLRKTLESIDFVTLNLYSTKPSVESPFAKLIMPQRDLLHGQVAIFEATFMRLAR
;
A
#
# COMPACT_ATOMS: atom_id res chain seq x y z
N MET A 1 29.60 22.99 4.27
CA MET A 1 28.21 22.51 4.43
C MET A 1 28.17 21.09 3.93
N ILE A 2 27.71 20.12 4.73
CA ILE A 2 27.59 18.73 4.26
C ILE A 2 26.34 18.66 3.38
N THR A 3 26.49 18.31 2.12
CA THR A 3 25.38 18.09 1.18
C THR A 3 24.97 16.63 1.24
N VAL A 4 23.74 16.35 1.67
CA VAL A 4 23.17 15.01 1.72
C VAL A 4 22.29 14.81 0.47
N PRO A 5 22.49 13.76 -0.34
CA PRO A 5 21.62 13.47 -1.48
C PRO A 5 20.20 13.13 -1.03
N ASP A 6 19.20 13.54 -1.82
CA ASP A 6 17.78 13.23 -1.55
C ASP A 6 17.53 11.73 -1.41
N SER A 7 18.22 10.90 -2.20
CA SER A 7 18.12 9.44 -2.12
C SER A 7 18.56 8.90 -0.76
N GLN A 8 19.56 9.51 -0.14
CA GLN A 8 20.03 9.12 1.20
C GLN A 8 19.00 9.49 2.26
N VAL A 9 18.35 10.66 2.15
CA VAL A 9 17.26 11.05 3.05
C VAL A 9 16.09 10.08 2.88
N ILE A 10 15.65 9.83 1.63
CA ILE A 10 14.52 8.95 1.31
C ILE A 10 14.76 7.52 1.84
N ALA A 11 15.97 6.99 1.69
CA ALA A 11 16.32 5.65 2.16
C ALA A 11 16.24 5.48 3.69
N GLN A 12 16.34 6.57 4.45
CA GLN A 12 16.24 6.54 5.92
C GLN A 12 14.79 6.71 6.42
N LEU A 13 13.84 7.03 5.53
CA LEU A 13 12.44 7.19 5.90
C LEU A 13 11.76 5.83 6.11
N THR A 14 11.08 5.70 7.24
CA THR A 14 10.28 4.50 7.52
C THR A 14 8.95 4.53 6.77
N ILE A 15 8.31 3.38 6.59
CA ILE A 15 6.95 3.30 6.03
C ILE A 15 5.92 4.13 6.83
N PHE A 16 6.15 4.32 8.13
CA PHE A 16 5.31 5.16 8.97
C PHE A 16 5.32 6.63 8.51
N PHE A 17 6.47 7.15 8.07
CA PHE A 17 6.56 8.51 7.55
C PHE A 17 5.59 8.70 6.38
N TRP A 18 5.67 7.82 5.37
CA TRP A 18 4.85 7.89 4.17
C TRP A 18 3.35 7.75 4.49
N LYS A 19 2.97 6.81 5.36
CA LYS A 19 1.58 6.67 5.83
C LYS A 19 1.10 7.90 6.59
N ARG A 20 1.94 8.48 7.45
CA ARG A 20 1.57 9.62 8.31
C ARG A 20 1.24 10.87 7.50
N MET A 21 1.84 11.04 6.32
CA MET A 21 1.53 12.15 5.40
C MET A 21 0.04 12.21 5.00
N PHE A 22 -0.66 11.08 5.02
CA PHE A 22 -2.08 10.99 4.67
C PHE A 22 -3.01 11.12 5.88
N SER A 23 -2.51 11.41 7.08
CA SER A 23 -3.37 11.63 8.24
C SER A 23 -4.18 12.94 8.14
N GLU A 24 -5.30 13.01 8.86
CA GLU A 24 -6.18 14.18 8.89
C GLU A 24 -5.45 15.48 9.27
N ASN A 25 -4.44 15.38 10.14
CA ASN A 25 -3.60 16.51 10.56
C ASN A 25 -2.92 17.23 9.38
N TYR A 26 -2.73 16.55 8.24
CA TYR A 26 -2.11 17.11 7.05
C TYR A 26 -3.08 17.31 5.87
N GLU A 27 -4.39 17.29 6.13
CA GLU A 27 -5.43 17.55 5.12
C GLU A 27 -5.18 18.88 4.38
N LYS A 28 -4.94 19.97 5.13
CA LYS A 28 -4.75 21.31 4.54
C LYS A 28 -3.36 21.53 3.96
N THR A 29 -2.33 20.96 4.59
CA THR A 29 -0.92 21.27 4.28
C THR A 29 -0.31 20.34 3.25
N LEU A 30 -0.62 19.04 3.29
CA LEU A 30 -0.08 18.05 2.35
C LEU A 30 -1.13 17.57 1.35
N TRP A 31 -2.31 17.15 1.82
CA TRP A 31 -3.30 16.54 0.94
C TRP A 31 -3.78 17.50 -0.15
N LYS A 32 -4.35 18.65 0.25
CA LYS A 32 -4.88 19.65 -0.70
C LYS A 32 -3.82 20.27 -1.61
N GLN A 33 -2.56 20.33 -1.16
CA GLN A 33 -1.49 21.02 -1.88
C GLN A 33 -0.73 20.10 -2.84
N VAL A 34 -0.38 18.89 -2.38
CA VAL A 34 0.57 18.02 -3.08
C VAL A 34 0.09 16.58 -3.22
N LEU A 35 -0.48 15.94 -2.19
CA LEU A 35 -0.76 14.48 -2.24
C LEU A 35 -1.94 14.12 -3.14
N LYS A 36 -2.91 15.03 -3.34
CA LYS A 36 -3.97 14.84 -4.36
C LYS A 36 -3.42 14.60 -5.77
N LYS A 37 -2.19 15.05 -6.06
CA LYS A 37 -1.55 14.81 -7.37
C LYS A 37 -1.01 13.39 -7.49
N VAL A 38 -0.70 12.74 -6.37
CA VAL A 38 -0.22 11.35 -6.30
C VAL A 38 -1.40 10.37 -6.45
N PHE A 39 -2.59 10.76 -6.00
CA PHE A 39 -3.85 10.05 -6.25
C PHE A 39 -4.81 10.94 -7.05
N PRO A 40 -4.63 11.07 -8.38
CA PRO A 40 -5.33 12.07 -9.18
C PRO A 40 -6.79 11.68 -9.50
N ASN A 41 -7.23 10.48 -9.12
CA ASN A 41 -8.63 10.11 -9.20
C ASN A 41 -9.46 10.94 -8.20
N LYS A 42 -10.32 11.81 -8.73
CA LYS A 42 -11.15 12.74 -7.95
C LYS A 42 -12.27 12.07 -7.16
N THR A 43 -12.55 10.79 -7.41
CA THR A 43 -13.54 10.02 -6.65
C THR A 43 -12.98 9.43 -5.35
N LEU A 44 -11.67 9.55 -5.11
CA LEU A 44 -11.02 9.05 -3.91
C LEU A 44 -10.87 10.17 -2.89
N ASP A 45 -11.26 9.88 -1.66
CA ASP A 45 -11.00 10.78 -0.54
C ASP A 45 -9.72 10.39 0.20
N ARG A 46 -9.15 11.37 0.91
CA ARG A 46 -7.92 11.15 1.71
C ARG A 46 -8.12 10.03 2.72
N SER A 47 -9.30 9.96 3.35
CA SER A 47 -9.63 8.95 4.35
C SER A 47 -9.49 7.54 3.79
N ASP A 48 -10.07 7.28 2.62
CA ASP A 48 -10.05 5.96 1.99
C ASP A 48 -8.61 5.53 1.69
N ILE A 49 -7.80 6.45 1.16
CA ILE A 49 -6.38 6.22 0.90
C ILE A 49 -5.62 5.97 2.21
N ALA A 50 -5.88 6.77 3.24
CA ALA A 50 -5.24 6.64 4.54
C ALA A 50 -5.55 5.28 5.19
N ASP A 51 -6.78 4.80 5.06
CA ASP A 51 -7.22 3.51 5.60
C ASP A 51 -6.51 2.34 4.90
N HIS A 52 -6.39 2.37 3.58
CA HIS A 52 -5.61 1.37 2.85
C HIS A 52 -4.11 1.40 3.21
N LEU A 53 -3.53 2.58 3.39
CA LEU A 53 -2.14 2.73 3.83
C LEU A 53 -1.94 2.26 5.28
N GLU A 54 -2.93 2.42 6.16
CA GLU A 54 -2.92 1.86 7.52
C GLU A 54 -2.86 0.33 7.47
N VAL A 55 -3.69 -0.32 6.65
CA VAL A 55 -3.69 -1.78 6.53
C VAL A 55 -2.31 -2.31 6.09
N ILE A 56 -1.67 -1.66 5.11
CA ILE A 56 -0.32 -2.02 4.67
C ILE A 56 0.71 -1.81 5.80
N TYR A 57 0.62 -0.69 6.52
CA TYR A 57 1.48 -0.37 7.65
C TYR A 57 1.36 -1.41 8.78
N GLU A 58 0.14 -1.74 9.20
CA GLU A 58 -0.13 -2.77 10.20
C GLU A 58 0.41 -4.12 9.77
N MET A 59 0.16 -4.54 8.52
CA MET A 59 0.66 -5.81 8.02
C MET A 59 2.19 -5.88 8.11
N ARG A 60 2.88 -4.84 7.64
CA ARG A 60 4.35 -4.76 7.71
C ARG A 60 4.84 -4.86 9.15
N ASN A 61 4.20 -4.16 10.09
CA ASN A 61 4.56 -4.23 11.50
C ASN A 61 4.36 -5.63 12.08
N ARG A 62 3.28 -6.32 11.71
CA ARG A 62 3.05 -7.69 12.16
C ARG A 62 4.09 -8.65 11.63
N LEU A 63 4.46 -8.53 10.35
CA LEU A 63 5.56 -9.32 9.78
C LEU A 63 6.88 -9.08 10.53
N ALA A 64 7.18 -7.83 10.90
CA ALA A 64 8.37 -7.48 11.66
C ALA A 64 8.37 -8.07 13.09
N HIS A 65 7.19 -8.25 13.69
CA HIS A 65 7.03 -8.94 14.97
C HIS A 65 6.86 -10.46 14.83
N HIS A 66 7.03 -11.01 13.61
CA HIS A 66 6.80 -12.42 13.29
C HIS A 66 5.39 -12.91 13.65
N GLU A 67 4.40 -12.02 13.62
CA GLU A 67 3.01 -12.39 13.82
C GLU A 67 2.37 -12.93 12.54
N PRO A 68 1.55 -14.00 12.62
CA PRO A 68 0.99 -14.64 11.45
C PRO A 68 -0.12 -13.80 10.79
N VAL A 69 -0.15 -13.73 9.46
CA VAL A 69 -1.17 -13.01 8.65
C VAL A 69 -1.96 -14.03 7.82
N TYR A 70 -3.24 -14.23 8.13
CA TYR A 70 -4.13 -15.16 7.41
C TYR A 70 -5.59 -14.70 7.47
N GLY A 71 -6.48 -15.39 6.75
CA GLY A 71 -7.92 -15.16 6.78
C GLY A 71 -8.31 -13.74 6.38
N ALA A 72 -9.24 -13.13 7.13
CA ALA A 72 -9.76 -11.80 6.83
C ALA A 72 -8.67 -10.71 6.77
N ARG A 73 -7.61 -10.85 7.57
CA ARG A 73 -6.51 -9.88 7.59
C ARG A 73 -5.65 -9.98 6.33
N LEU A 74 -5.38 -11.19 5.86
CA LEU A 74 -4.67 -11.40 4.59
C LEU A 74 -5.48 -10.82 3.43
N ARG A 75 -6.79 -11.10 3.36
CA ARG A 75 -7.68 -10.53 2.34
C ARG A 75 -7.66 -9.01 2.31
N LYS A 76 -7.85 -8.35 3.46
CA LYS A 76 -7.77 -6.88 3.57
C LYS A 76 -6.42 -6.32 3.11
N THR A 77 -5.34 -7.04 3.40
CA THR A 77 -3.98 -6.66 2.96
C THR A 77 -3.89 -6.72 1.44
N LEU A 78 -4.35 -7.80 0.82
CA LEU A 78 -4.35 -7.96 -0.64
C LEU A 78 -5.22 -6.90 -1.32
N GLU A 79 -6.41 -6.63 -0.78
CA GLU A 79 -7.30 -5.55 -1.25
C GLU A 79 -6.60 -4.18 -1.20
N SER A 80 -5.84 -3.91 -0.14
CA SER A 80 -5.12 -2.64 0.01
C SER A 80 -3.91 -2.53 -0.92
N ILE A 81 -3.20 -3.63 -1.16
CA ILE A 81 -2.13 -3.70 -2.18
C ILE A 81 -2.73 -3.43 -3.57
N ASP A 82 -3.84 -4.09 -3.91
CA ASP A 82 -4.51 -3.92 -5.20
C ASP A 82 -5.02 -2.48 -5.36
N PHE A 83 -5.62 -1.90 -4.32
CA PHE A 83 -6.06 -0.52 -4.31
C PHE A 83 -4.90 0.45 -4.62
N VAL A 84 -3.78 0.37 -3.89
CA VAL A 84 -2.65 1.27 -4.10
C VAL A 84 -2.03 1.03 -5.48
N THR A 85 -1.88 -0.23 -5.90
CA THR A 85 -1.32 -0.60 -7.22
C THR A 85 -2.10 0.04 -8.36
N LEU A 86 -3.43 0.00 -8.30
CA LEU A 86 -4.29 0.48 -9.39
C LEU A 86 -4.54 1.98 -9.37
N ASN A 87 -4.44 2.65 -8.20
CA ASN A 87 -4.83 4.05 -8.05
C ASN A 87 -3.64 5.02 -7.93
N LEU A 88 -2.44 4.54 -7.55
CA LEU A 88 -1.29 5.42 -7.44
C LEU A 88 -0.87 5.96 -8.81
N TYR A 89 -0.75 7.28 -8.92
CA TYR A 89 -0.46 8.03 -10.15
C TYR A 89 -1.46 7.77 -11.29
N SER A 90 -2.69 7.36 -10.97
CA SER A 90 -3.71 7.07 -11.99
C SER A 90 -5.02 7.81 -11.74
N THR A 91 -5.60 8.38 -12.80
CA THR A 91 -6.88 9.14 -12.73
C THR A 91 -8.11 8.23 -12.65
N LYS A 92 -7.92 6.96 -13.01
CA LYS A 92 -8.88 5.85 -12.86
C LYS A 92 -8.09 4.59 -12.48
N PRO A 93 -8.66 3.61 -11.79
CA PRO A 93 -7.98 2.35 -11.54
C PRO A 93 -7.40 1.78 -12.84
N SER A 94 -6.08 1.60 -12.91
CA SER A 94 -5.40 1.23 -14.15
C SER A 94 -4.19 0.37 -13.90
N VAL A 95 -4.01 -0.61 -14.78
CA VAL A 95 -2.83 -1.46 -14.82
C VAL A 95 -1.66 -0.82 -15.58
N GLU A 96 -1.91 0.29 -16.27
CA GLU A 96 -0.96 0.90 -17.19
C GLU A 96 -0.04 1.94 -16.54
N SER A 97 -0.31 2.32 -15.28
CA SER A 97 0.51 3.31 -14.58
C SER A 97 1.93 2.77 -14.36
N PRO A 98 2.98 3.62 -14.35
CA PRO A 98 4.35 3.18 -14.12
C PRO A 98 4.50 2.39 -12.81
N PHE A 99 3.78 2.81 -11.76
CA PHE A 99 3.78 2.10 -10.48
C PHE A 99 3.11 0.73 -10.58
N ALA A 100 1.95 0.66 -11.27
CA ALA A 100 1.23 -0.58 -11.45
C ALA A 100 2.09 -1.62 -12.20
N LYS A 101 2.75 -1.20 -13.29
CA LYS A 101 3.70 -2.03 -14.06
C LYS A 101 4.88 -2.53 -13.23
N LEU A 102 5.38 -1.69 -12.31
CA LEU A 102 6.50 -2.05 -11.44
C LEU A 102 6.12 -3.14 -10.43
N ILE A 103 4.89 -3.11 -9.90
CA ILE A 103 4.45 -3.95 -8.77
C ILE A 103 3.68 -5.20 -9.21
N MET A 104 3.09 -5.18 -10.41
CA MET A 104 2.25 -6.28 -10.92
C MET A 104 2.87 -7.66 -10.87
N PRO A 105 4.12 -7.87 -11.33
CA PRO A 105 4.70 -9.20 -11.33
C PRO A 105 4.75 -9.81 -9.91
N GLN A 106 5.08 -9.00 -8.91
CA GLN A 106 5.13 -9.45 -7.51
C GLN A 106 3.72 -9.63 -6.93
N ARG A 107 2.78 -8.76 -7.29
CA ARG A 107 1.38 -8.87 -6.92
C ARG A 107 0.78 -10.18 -7.45
N ASP A 108 0.96 -10.50 -8.72
CA ASP A 108 0.37 -11.69 -9.34
C ASP A 108 0.98 -12.97 -8.78
N LEU A 109 2.30 -12.98 -8.53
CA LEU A 109 2.96 -14.07 -7.83
C LEU A 109 2.37 -14.28 -6.43
N LEU A 110 2.18 -13.21 -5.66
CA LEU A 110 1.59 -13.27 -4.32
C LEU A 110 0.17 -13.82 -4.37
N HIS A 111 -0.67 -13.34 -5.28
CA HIS A 111 -2.04 -13.85 -5.44
C HIS A 111 -2.05 -15.35 -5.79
N GLY A 112 -1.14 -15.80 -6.66
CA GLY A 112 -0.97 -17.22 -6.96
C GLY A 112 -0.57 -18.05 -5.73
N GLN A 113 0.38 -17.56 -4.92
CA GLN A 113 0.79 -18.23 -3.68
C GLN A 113 -0.34 -18.29 -2.66
N VAL A 114 -1.11 -17.22 -2.51
CA VAL A 114 -2.28 -17.18 -1.62
C VAL A 114 -3.34 -18.17 -2.07
N ALA A 115 -3.64 -18.26 -3.37
CA ALA A 115 -4.61 -19.22 -3.89
C ALA A 115 -4.21 -20.67 -3.58
N ILE A 116 -2.92 -21.02 -3.75
CA ILE A 116 -2.38 -22.33 -3.40
C ILE A 116 -2.50 -22.59 -1.89
N PHE A 117 -2.15 -21.59 -1.07
CA PHE A 117 -2.25 -21.67 0.38
C PHE A 117 -3.69 -21.91 0.83
N GLU A 118 -4.65 -21.12 0.34
CA GLU A 118 -6.06 -21.24 0.68
C GLU A 118 -6.62 -22.60 0.25
N ALA A 119 -6.33 -23.06 -0.97
CA ALA A 119 -6.75 -24.38 -1.44
C ALA A 119 -6.19 -25.51 -0.55
N THR A 120 -4.91 -25.41 -0.18
CA THR A 120 -4.25 -26.39 0.71
C THR A 120 -4.85 -26.35 2.11
N PHE A 121 -5.05 -25.17 2.67
CA PHE A 121 -5.62 -24.97 4.00
C PHE A 121 -7.05 -25.52 4.08
N MET A 122 -7.89 -25.21 3.09
CA MET A 122 -9.27 -25.71 3.01
C MET A 122 -9.33 -27.23 2.87
N ARG A 123 -8.34 -27.86 2.23
CA ARG A 123 -8.24 -29.32 2.14
C ARG A 123 -7.87 -29.95 3.49
N LEU A 124 -7.01 -29.31 4.27
CA LEU A 124 -6.53 -29.81 5.57
C LEU A 124 -7.51 -29.52 6.72
N ALA A 125 -8.39 -28.53 6.56
CA ALA A 125 -9.41 -28.17 7.54
C ALA A 125 -10.71 -29.02 7.43
N ARG A 126 -10.72 -30.03 6.54
CA ARG A 126 -11.75 -31.07 6.43
C ARG A 126 -11.27 -32.35 7.10
#